data_AF-A0A8D8CC99-F1
#
_entry.id   AF-A0A8D8CC99-F1
#
_cell.length_a   1.000
_cell.length_b   1.000
_cell.length_c   1.000
_cell.angle_alpha   90.00
_cell.angle_beta   90.00
_cell.angle_gamma   90.00
#
_symmetry.space_group_name_H-M   'P 1'
#
loop_
_entity.id
_entity.type
_entity.pdbx_description
1 polymer ?
#
loop_
_entity_poly.entity_id
_entity_poly.type
_entity_poly.pdbx_seq_one_letter_code
_entity_poly.pdbx_strand_id
1 'polypeptide(L)'
;RYKHSKAGAHVMFCRRFPVRLLFSPVGQTRSKRHFAHARWSEFIAKRRMEAVAIARPEPVVMKVDTPEFRSIFTKELEDLIELFRRYDHEIRVAGGAVRDILMGLCPKDIDIATTATPTEMKEIFTKENIRMVNMNGEKHGTITPRINDRENFEITTLRIDAVTDGRHAEVIHTKDWLLDANRRDLTINSMFLGFDGSVYDYFYGYDDLQKRRVAFVGDPDLRIKEDYLRILRYFRFYGRIAERIDNHDEETLRIIAKNASGLAKISGERIWQEWRKIMAGKFGCDLTVKMINSDLSASIGLPEKPNVEEFVRVFKNIESVQGGDIQP
;
A
#
# COMPACT_ATOMS: atom_id res chain seq x y z
N ARG A 1 22.04 -12.16 -63.37
CA ARG A 1 22.28 -13.30 -64.29
C ARG A 1 22.70 -14.50 -63.45
N TYR A 2 22.22 -15.67 -63.84
CA TYR A 2 22.27 -16.96 -63.16
C TYR A 2 23.66 -17.46 -62.69
N LYS A 3 23.64 -18.22 -61.58
CA LYS A 3 24.10 -19.63 -61.41
C LYS A 3 25.25 -19.95 -60.43
N HIS A 4 24.92 -20.96 -59.59
CA HIS A 4 25.76 -22.02 -59.00
C HIS A 4 26.67 -21.63 -57.80
N SER A 5 26.86 -22.43 -56.74
CA SER A 5 26.57 -23.85 -56.47
C SER A 5 26.61 -24.21 -54.97
N LYS A 6 25.77 -25.21 -54.63
CA LYS A 6 25.77 -26.19 -53.52
C LYS A 6 27.04 -26.36 -52.66
N ALA A 7 26.83 -26.50 -51.35
CA ALA A 7 27.28 -27.63 -50.54
C ALA A 7 26.46 -27.69 -49.24
N GLY A 8 25.97 -28.87 -48.86
CA GLY A 8 25.13 -29.06 -47.68
C GLY A 8 25.85 -29.75 -46.53
N ALA A 9 25.27 -29.69 -45.34
CA ALA A 9 25.33 -30.74 -44.31
C ALA A 9 24.26 -30.49 -43.24
N HIS A 10 23.64 -31.60 -42.81
CA HIS A 10 22.65 -31.76 -41.74
C HIS A 10 23.10 -31.23 -40.37
N VAL A 11 22.16 -30.78 -39.50
CA VAL A 11 21.50 -31.53 -38.39
C VAL A 11 20.74 -30.56 -37.47
N MET A 12 19.55 -31.02 -37.06
CA MET A 12 18.59 -30.58 -36.04
C MET A 12 19.07 -29.78 -34.81
N PHE A 13 18.26 -28.82 -34.33
CA PHE A 13 17.27 -29.06 -33.25
C PHE A 13 16.28 -27.91 -33.04
N CYS A 14 15.10 -28.29 -32.57
CA CYS A 14 13.85 -27.55 -32.44
C CYS A 14 13.80 -26.67 -31.16
N ARG A 15 13.10 -25.52 -31.21
CA ARG A 15 11.95 -25.23 -30.32
C ARG A 15 11.23 -23.91 -30.68
N ARG A 16 9.95 -24.08 -31.06
CA ARG A 16 8.90 -23.05 -31.15
C ARG A 16 8.25 -22.84 -29.77
N PHE A 17 7.85 -21.62 -29.48
CA PHE A 17 6.58 -21.31 -28.79
C PHE A 17 5.99 -20.06 -29.43
N PRO A 18 4.68 -20.07 -29.75
CA PRO A 18 3.90 -18.89 -29.47
C PRO A 18 2.59 -19.19 -28.73
N VAL A 19 2.22 -18.18 -27.96
CA VAL A 19 1.04 -18.03 -27.10
C VAL A 19 -0.22 -17.85 -27.95
N ARG A 20 -1.24 -18.66 -27.69
CA ARG A 20 -2.67 -18.26 -27.79
C ARG A 20 -3.56 -19.42 -27.32
N LEU A 21 -4.36 -19.18 -26.29
CA LEU A 21 -5.56 -19.97 -26.01
C LEU A 21 -6.62 -19.02 -25.45
N LEU A 22 -7.43 -18.49 -26.38
CA LEU A 22 -8.82 -18.10 -26.14
C LEU A 22 -9.60 -19.38 -25.83
N PHE A 23 -10.38 -19.45 -24.76
CA PHE A 23 -11.66 -20.19 -24.71
C PHE A 23 -12.40 -19.92 -23.38
N SER A 24 -13.70 -19.67 -23.50
CA SER A 24 -14.74 -19.85 -22.47
C SER A 24 -16.06 -20.13 -23.22
N PRO A 25 -17.11 -20.73 -22.62
CA PRO A 25 -17.20 -21.52 -21.37
C PRO A 25 -17.75 -22.95 -21.64
N VAL A 26 -17.84 -23.76 -20.58
CA VAL A 26 -18.78 -24.89 -20.32
C VAL A 26 -18.03 -26.05 -19.66
N GLY A 27 -18.41 -26.35 -18.41
CA GLY A 27 -18.00 -27.56 -17.67
C GLY A 27 -16.69 -27.46 -16.88
N GLN A 28 -16.64 -26.71 -15.77
CA GLN A 28 -15.52 -26.78 -14.84
C GLN A 28 -15.61 -28.03 -13.94
N THR A 29 -14.75 -29.02 -14.20
CA THR A 29 -14.62 -30.23 -13.38
C THR A 29 -13.75 -29.98 -12.14
N ARG A 30 -14.12 -30.65 -11.03
CA ARG A 30 -13.55 -30.60 -9.67
C ARG A 30 -12.01 -30.69 -9.55
N SER A 31 -11.30 -31.19 -10.57
CA SER A 31 -9.84 -31.43 -10.49
C SER A 31 -8.99 -30.18 -10.73
N LYS A 32 -9.44 -29.22 -11.55
CA LYS A 32 -8.69 -27.95 -11.77
C LYS A 32 -8.70 -27.03 -10.55
N ARG A 33 -9.78 -27.05 -9.75
CA ARG A 33 -9.86 -26.31 -8.48
C ARG A 33 -8.89 -26.85 -7.44
N HIS A 34 -8.71 -28.17 -7.36
CA HIS A 34 -7.73 -28.79 -6.46
C HIS A 34 -6.28 -28.39 -6.81
N PHE A 35 -5.94 -28.36 -8.10
CA PHE A 35 -4.60 -27.94 -8.55
C PHE A 35 -4.29 -26.46 -8.26
N ALA A 36 -5.28 -25.57 -8.41
CA ALA A 36 -5.12 -24.16 -8.05
C ALA A 36 -4.99 -23.98 -6.52
N HIS A 37 -5.81 -24.68 -5.72
CA HIS A 37 -5.75 -24.62 -4.25
C HIS A 37 -4.42 -25.11 -3.66
N ALA A 38 -3.85 -26.20 -4.18
CA ALA A 38 -2.54 -26.69 -3.74
C ALA A 38 -1.42 -25.66 -3.98
N ARG A 39 -1.44 -25.02 -5.15
CA ARG A 39 -0.48 -23.98 -5.54
C ARG A 39 -0.60 -22.71 -4.69
N TRP A 40 -1.83 -22.34 -4.31
CA TRP A 40 -2.05 -21.22 -3.38
C TRP A 40 -1.57 -21.52 -1.97
N SER A 41 -1.79 -22.75 -1.49
CA SER A 41 -1.37 -23.16 -0.15
C SER A 41 0.15 -23.09 0.00
N GLU A 42 0.90 -23.59 -0.98
CA GLU A 42 2.36 -23.49 -1.02
C GLU A 42 2.85 -22.04 -1.11
N PHE A 43 2.18 -21.21 -1.93
CA PHE A 43 2.51 -19.79 -2.05
C PHE A 43 2.31 -19.05 -0.71
N ILE A 44 1.17 -19.24 -0.06
CA ILE A 44 0.86 -18.61 1.23
C ILE A 44 1.85 -19.07 2.30
N ALA A 45 2.16 -20.37 2.35
CA ALA A 45 3.15 -20.91 3.28
C ALA A 45 4.53 -20.27 3.08
N LYS A 46 4.98 -20.15 1.82
CA LYS A 46 6.23 -19.48 1.48
C LYS A 46 6.24 -18.02 1.92
N ARG A 47 5.20 -17.25 1.57
CA ARG A 47 5.07 -15.83 1.97
C ARG A 47 5.06 -15.68 3.49
N ARG A 48 4.41 -16.60 4.19
CA ARG A 48 4.38 -16.61 5.66
C ARG A 48 5.75 -16.87 6.24
N MET A 49 6.52 -17.82 5.70
CA MET A 49 7.89 -18.06 6.14
C MET A 49 8.79 -16.84 5.94
N GLU A 50 8.70 -16.19 4.77
CA GLU A 50 9.44 -14.95 4.48
C GLU A 50 9.06 -13.83 5.45
N ALA A 51 7.76 -13.66 5.73
CA ALA A 51 7.27 -12.65 6.67
C ALA A 51 7.74 -12.92 8.11
N VAL A 52 7.64 -14.18 8.58
CA VAL A 52 8.09 -14.58 9.94
C VAL A 52 9.58 -14.34 10.12
N ALA A 53 10.41 -14.55 9.09
CA ALA A 53 11.86 -14.40 9.18
C ALA A 53 12.31 -12.97 9.52
N ILE A 54 11.51 -11.95 9.18
CA ILE A 54 11.80 -10.53 9.45
C ILE A 54 10.85 -9.92 10.48
N ALA A 55 9.83 -10.66 10.91
CA ALA A 55 8.84 -10.18 11.85
C ALA A 55 9.40 -10.13 13.26
N ARG A 56 8.85 -9.25 14.09
CA ARG A 56 9.12 -9.31 15.52
C ARG A 56 8.44 -10.54 16.17
N PRO A 57 9.04 -11.10 17.23
CA PRO A 57 8.43 -12.24 17.95
C PRO A 57 7.10 -11.90 18.61
N GLU A 58 7.02 -10.75 19.30
CA GLU A 58 5.84 -10.33 20.09
C GLU A 58 5.18 -9.10 19.46
N PRO A 59 4.16 -9.26 18.59
CA PRO A 59 3.65 -8.16 17.77
C PRO A 59 2.96 -7.04 18.56
N VAL A 60 2.50 -7.30 19.79
CA VAL A 60 1.85 -6.27 20.61
C VAL A 60 2.93 -5.46 21.32
N VAL A 61 3.13 -4.20 20.90
CA VAL A 61 4.22 -3.35 21.44
C VAL A 61 3.81 -2.46 22.59
N MET A 62 2.55 -2.03 22.62
CA MET A 62 2.02 -1.16 23.67
C MET A 62 0.49 -1.17 23.66
N LYS A 63 -0.09 -0.55 24.69
CA LYS A 63 -1.49 -0.11 24.66
C LYS A 63 -1.54 1.42 24.66
N VAL A 64 -2.29 2.00 23.72
CA VAL A 64 -2.52 3.44 23.64
C VAL A 64 -3.83 3.81 24.33
N ASP A 65 -3.81 4.95 25.01
CA ASP A 65 -4.98 5.57 25.63
C ASP A 65 -4.85 7.09 25.59
N THR A 66 -4.71 7.63 24.37
CA THR A 66 -4.52 9.07 24.12
C THR A 66 -5.82 9.76 23.75
N PRO A 67 -5.92 11.09 23.85
CA PRO A 67 -7.10 11.83 23.38
C PRO A 67 -7.43 11.57 21.91
N GLU A 68 -6.40 11.45 21.05
CA GLU A 68 -6.57 11.17 19.62
C GLU A 68 -7.13 9.78 19.40
N PHE A 69 -6.67 8.78 20.15
CA PHE A 69 -7.26 7.44 20.12
C PHE A 69 -8.71 7.46 20.60
N ARG A 70 -9.01 8.10 21.73
CA ARG A 70 -10.38 8.21 22.24
C ARG A 70 -11.31 8.97 21.29
N SER A 71 -10.79 9.93 20.53
CA SER A 71 -11.56 10.74 19.59
C SER A 71 -12.18 9.94 18.45
N ILE A 72 -11.66 8.74 18.16
CA ILE A 72 -12.21 7.90 17.08
C ILE A 72 -13.50 7.17 17.50
N PHE A 73 -13.76 7.04 18.80
CA PHE A 73 -14.91 6.29 19.33
C PHE A 73 -16.19 7.12 19.22
N THR A 74 -16.85 7.00 18.07
CA THR A 74 -18.23 7.43 17.89
C THR A 74 -19.19 6.31 18.32
N LYS A 75 -20.45 6.66 18.56
CA LYS A 75 -21.49 5.66 18.86
C LYS A 75 -21.60 4.64 17.72
N GLU A 76 -21.49 5.10 16.48
CA GLU A 76 -21.54 4.30 15.27
C GLU A 76 -20.36 3.33 15.17
N LEU A 77 -19.14 3.75 15.56
CA LEU A 77 -17.99 2.86 15.61
C LEU A 77 -18.15 1.80 16.70
N GLU A 78 -18.65 2.17 17.88
CA GLU A 78 -18.93 1.22 18.95
C GLU A 78 -19.96 0.15 18.53
N ASP A 79 -21.03 0.56 17.85
CA ASP A 79 -22.04 -0.35 17.31
C ASP A 79 -21.44 -1.29 16.25
N LEU A 80 -20.53 -0.78 15.40
CA LEU A 80 -19.80 -1.59 14.44
C LEU A 80 -18.89 -2.62 15.11
N ILE A 81 -18.17 -2.23 16.17
CA ILE A 81 -17.29 -3.12 16.94
C ILE A 81 -18.10 -4.25 17.57
N GLU A 82 -19.21 -3.92 18.22
CA GLU A 82 -20.10 -4.93 18.80
C GLU A 82 -20.70 -5.84 17.73
N LEU A 83 -21.05 -5.30 16.57
CA LEU A 83 -21.54 -6.09 15.46
C LEU A 83 -20.53 -7.17 15.03
N PHE A 84 -19.29 -6.79 14.75
CA PHE A 84 -18.27 -7.76 14.32
C PHE A 84 -17.93 -8.78 15.42
N ARG A 85 -17.98 -8.37 16.69
CA ARG A 85 -17.84 -9.28 17.84
C ARG A 85 -18.93 -10.34 17.87
N ARG A 86 -20.21 -9.97 17.66
CA ARG A 86 -21.34 -10.92 17.64
C ARG A 86 -21.24 -11.96 16.52
N TYR A 87 -20.57 -11.62 15.42
CA TYR A 87 -20.36 -12.50 14.27
C TYR A 87 -18.98 -13.18 14.26
N ASP A 88 -18.22 -13.12 15.35
CA ASP A 88 -16.92 -13.78 15.53
C ASP A 88 -15.89 -13.39 14.44
N HIS A 89 -15.80 -12.09 14.19
CA HIS A 89 -14.81 -11.51 13.28
C HIS A 89 -14.00 -10.42 13.97
N GLU A 90 -12.69 -10.47 13.78
CA GLU A 90 -11.81 -9.43 14.29
C GLU A 90 -11.85 -8.21 13.38
N ILE A 91 -11.83 -7.03 13.99
CA ILE A 91 -11.61 -5.75 13.32
C ILE A 91 -10.54 -4.93 14.04
N ARG A 92 -9.71 -4.22 13.29
CA ARG A 92 -8.67 -3.33 13.81
C ARG A 92 -8.54 -2.11 12.91
N VAL A 93 -8.19 -0.97 13.48
CA VAL A 93 -7.75 0.20 12.70
C VAL A 93 -6.42 -0.15 12.03
N ALA A 94 -6.21 0.30 10.80
CA ALA A 94 -5.04 -0.09 10.01
C ALA A 94 -4.29 1.12 9.43
N GLY A 95 -2.98 0.94 9.23
CA GLY A 95 -2.17 1.80 8.38
C GLY A 95 -2.08 3.26 8.84
N GLY A 96 -2.54 4.18 7.98
CA GLY A 96 -2.27 5.61 8.15
C GLY A 96 -2.88 6.22 9.41
N ALA A 97 -4.07 5.75 9.80
CA ALA A 97 -4.74 6.19 11.02
C ALA A 97 -3.94 5.79 12.27
N VAL A 98 -3.37 4.58 12.29
CA VAL A 98 -2.54 4.10 13.39
C VAL A 98 -1.29 4.97 13.55
N ARG A 99 -0.60 5.27 12.43
CA ARG A 99 0.56 6.16 12.42
C ARG A 99 0.22 7.54 12.98
N ASP A 100 -0.89 8.13 12.53
CA ASP A 100 -1.27 9.48 12.94
C ASP A 100 -1.62 9.53 14.45
N ILE A 101 -2.38 8.56 14.97
CA ILE A 101 -2.65 8.43 16.42
C ILE A 101 -1.35 8.32 17.22
N LEU A 102 -0.41 7.47 16.78
CA LEU A 102 0.88 7.30 17.45
C LEU A 102 1.78 8.54 17.37
N MET A 103 1.49 9.47 16.45
CA MET A 103 2.13 10.77 16.36
C MET A 103 1.41 11.87 17.17
N GLY A 104 0.34 11.54 17.87
CA GLY A 104 -0.49 12.52 18.58
C GLY A 104 -1.30 13.40 17.62
N LEU A 105 -1.71 12.85 16.46
CA LEU A 105 -2.55 13.53 15.48
C LEU A 105 -3.90 12.82 15.36
N CYS A 106 -4.98 13.60 15.27
CA CYS A 106 -6.30 13.04 14.97
C CYS A 106 -6.31 12.50 13.52
N PRO A 107 -6.65 11.21 13.30
CA PRO A 107 -6.78 10.67 11.95
C PRO A 107 -7.99 11.30 11.26
N LYS A 108 -7.84 11.69 9.98
CA LYS A 108 -8.95 12.24 9.18
C LYS A 108 -9.89 11.16 8.65
N ASP A 109 -9.30 10.07 8.16
CA ASP A 109 -9.99 8.91 7.63
C ASP A 109 -9.50 7.66 8.37
N ILE A 110 -10.42 6.77 8.74
CA ILE A 110 -10.12 5.54 9.48
C ILE A 110 -10.34 4.35 8.56
N ASP A 111 -9.22 3.73 8.16
CA ASP A 111 -9.24 2.44 7.48
C ASP A 111 -9.39 1.33 8.53
N ILE A 112 -10.42 0.50 8.39
CA ILE A 112 -10.62 -0.69 9.23
C ILE A 112 -10.24 -1.94 8.42
N ALA A 113 -9.44 -2.81 9.02
CA ALA A 113 -9.12 -4.12 8.49
C ALA A 113 -9.89 -5.21 9.24
N THR A 114 -10.27 -6.29 8.55
CA THR A 114 -11.05 -7.39 9.15
C THR A 114 -10.70 -8.77 8.62
N THR A 115 -10.89 -9.79 9.46
CA THR A 115 -10.83 -11.20 9.07
C THR A 115 -12.06 -11.67 8.28
N ALA A 116 -13.15 -10.88 8.26
CA ALA A 116 -14.35 -11.19 7.50
C ALA A 116 -14.12 -10.99 6.01
N THR A 117 -14.51 -11.95 5.18
CA THR A 117 -14.49 -11.82 3.72
C THR A 117 -15.55 -10.82 3.24
N PRO A 118 -15.44 -10.28 2.01
CA PRO A 118 -16.45 -9.37 1.48
C PRO A 118 -17.83 -10.00 1.40
N THR A 119 -17.91 -11.31 1.15
CA THR A 119 -19.16 -12.07 1.16
C THR A 119 -19.76 -12.15 2.56
N GLU A 120 -18.98 -12.53 3.58
CA GLU A 120 -19.44 -12.57 4.98
C GLU A 120 -19.89 -11.18 5.45
N MET A 121 -19.12 -10.11 5.15
CA MET A 121 -19.52 -8.74 5.47
C MET A 121 -20.87 -8.36 4.85
N LYS A 122 -21.10 -8.69 3.57
CA LYS A 122 -22.38 -8.43 2.90
C LYS A 122 -23.54 -9.17 3.55
N GLU A 123 -23.33 -10.44 3.91
CA GLU A 123 -24.34 -11.24 4.59
C GLU A 123 -24.69 -10.65 5.96
N ILE A 124 -23.68 -10.25 6.73
CA ILE A 124 -23.85 -9.59 8.03
C ILE A 124 -24.64 -8.29 7.88
N PHE A 125 -24.19 -7.38 7.01
CA PHE A 125 -24.86 -6.09 6.85
C PHE A 125 -26.27 -6.22 6.29
N THR A 126 -26.51 -7.16 5.37
CA THR A 126 -27.86 -7.43 4.85
C THR A 126 -28.78 -7.96 5.96
N LYS A 127 -28.28 -8.90 6.77
CA LYS A 127 -29.05 -9.50 7.87
C LYS A 127 -29.40 -8.49 8.97
N GLU A 128 -28.51 -7.53 9.22
CA GLU A 128 -28.72 -6.46 10.21
C GLU A 128 -29.40 -5.21 9.62
N ASN A 129 -29.84 -5.26 8.36
CA ASN A 129 -30.46 -4.14 7.63
C ASN A 129 -29.59 -2.87 7.57
N ILE A 130 -28.27 -3.04 7.48
CA ILE A 130 -27.29 -1.96 7.36
C ILE A 130 -27.04 -1.65 5.88
N ARG A 131 -27.20 -0.38 5.50
CA ARG A 131 -26.97 0.08 4.13
C ARG A 131 -25.48 0.05 3.78
N MET A 132 -25.16 -0.42 2.58
CA MET A 132 -23.81 -0.34 1.99
C MET A 132 -23.79 0.74 0.89
N VAL A 133 -22.80 1.65 0.94
CA VAL A 133 -22.79 2.86 0.10
C VAL A 133 -21.96 2.69 -1.18
N ASN A 134 -20.88 1.90 -1.12
CA ASN A 134 -19.94 1.76 -2.23
C ASN A 134 -19.70 0.29 -2.57
N MET A 135 -20.07 -0.12 -3.79
CA MET A 135 -19.78 -1.46 -4.32
C MET A 135 -18.50 -1.48 -5.18
N ASN A 136 -17.92 -0.33 -5.56
CA ASN A 136 -16.75 -0.29 -6.43
C ASN A 136 -15.46 -0.77 -5.72
N GLY A 137 -15.38 -0.60 -4.40
CA GLY A 137 -14.27 -1.10 -3.57
C GLY A 137 -14.24 -2.62 -3.41
N GLU A 138 -15.32 -3.32 -3.79
CA GLU A 138 -15.46 -4.76 -3.60
C GLU A 138 -14.36 -5.56 -4.33
N LYS A 139 -13.93 -5.09 -5.50
CA LYS A 139 -12.85 -5.73 -6.28
C LYS A 139 -11.53 -5.79 -5.52
N HIS A 140 -11.36 -4.96 -4.50
CA HIS A 140 -10.19 -4.88 -3.65
C HIS A 140 -10.44 -5.42 -2.23
N GLY A 141 -11.62 -5.99 -1.99
CA GLY A 141 -12.02 -6.55 -0.70
C GLY A 141 -12.55 -5.51 0.29
N THR A 142 -12.94 -4.31 -0.18
CA THR A 142 -13.45 -3.23 0.68
C THR A 142 -14.97 -3.12 0.59
N ILE A 143 -15.64 -3.08 1.73
CA ILE A 143 -17.08 -2.83 1.87
C ILE A 143 -17.26 -1.59 2.75
N THR A 144 -18.16 -0.69 2.34
CA THR A 144 -18.44 0.56 3.06
C THR A 144 -19.87 0.54 3.63
N PRO A 145 -20.09 0.00 4.85
CA PRO A 145 -21.38 0.15 5.53
C PRO A 145 -21.59 1.59 6.01
N ARG A 146 -22.86 1.99 6.10
CA ARG A 146 -23.31 3.21 6.75
C ARG A 146 -24.06 2.85 8.02
N ILE A 147 -23.45 3.08 9.17
CA ILE A 147 -24.00 2.71 10.48
C ILE A 147 -24.94 3.81 10.96
N ASN A 148 -26.12 3.40 11.46
CA ASN A 148 -27.19 4.28 11.93
C ASN A 148 -27.60 5.37 10.91
N ASP A 149 -27.44 5.09 9.61
CA ASP A 149 -27.61 6.05 8.51
C ASP A 149 -26.84 7.37 8.69
N ARG A 150 -25.76 7.37 9.49
CA ARG A 150 -25.00 8.56 9.89
C ARG A 150 -23.55 8.55 9.42
N GLU A 151 -22.81 7.50 9.74
CA GLU A 151 -21.36 7.44 9.53
C GLU A 151 -20.99 6.28 8.59
N ASN A 152 -20.01 6.52 7.71
CA ASN A 152 -19.51 5.52 6.77
C ASN A 152 -18.16 5.00 7.26
N PHE A 153 -17.95 3.68 7.20
CA PHE A 153 -16.66 3.08 7.53
C PHE A 153 -16.09 2.33 6.33
N GLU A 154 -14.82 2.50 6.02
CA GLU A 154 -14.16 1.68 5.00
C GLU A 154 -13.55 0.43 5.64
N ILE A 155 -14.16 -0.73 5.38
CA ILE A 155 -13.76 -1.99 5.99
C ILE A 155 -13.18 -2.90 4.91
N THR A 156 -11.91 -3.28 5.06
CA THR A 156 -11.17 -4.06 4.06
C THR A 156 -10.77 -5.42 4.63
N THR A 157 -11.13 -6.49 3.92
CA THR A 157 -10.68 -7.84 4.25
C THR A 157 -9.15 -7.94 4.17
N LEU A 158 -8.53 -8.58 5.18
CA LEU A 158 -7.10 -8.90 5.16
C LEU A 158 -6.74 -9.71 3.91
N ARG A 159 -5.60 -9.38 3.31
CA ARG A 159 -5.24 -10.00 2.03
C ARG A 159 -3.75 -10.16 1.79
N ILE A 160 -3.44 -10.98 0.79
CA ILE A 160 -2.10 -11.27 0.27
C ILE A 160 -2.13 -10.93 -1.22
N ASP A 161 -1.13 -10.18 -1.67
CA ASP A 161 -0.97 -9.84 -3.08
C ASP A 161 -0.08 -10.91 -3.75
N ALA A 162 -0.65 -11.70 -4.66
CA ALA A 162 0.02 -12.83 -5.29
C ALA A 162 0.93 -12.43 -6.46
N VAL A 163 0.35 -11.68 -7.39
CA VAL A 163 1.01 -11.05 -8.53
C VAL A 163 0.56 -9.61 -8.53
N THR A 164 1.50 -8.67 -8.52
CA THR A 164 1.17 -7.24 -8.58
C THR A 164 2.08 -6.51 -9.56
N ASP A 165 1.50 -5.58 -10.29
CA ASP A 165 2.20 -4.55 -11.06
C ASP A 165 2.06 -3.16 -10.42
N GLY A 166 1.57 -3.13 -9.16
CA GLY A 166 1.25 -1.93 -8.40
C GLY A 166 -0.14 -1.37 -8.64
N ARG A 167 -0.74 -1.53 -9.82
CA ARG A 167 -2.11 -1.08 -10.11
C ARG A 167 -3.12 -2.21 -9.95
N HIS A 168 -2.76 -3.40 -10.39
CA HIS A 168 -3.57 -4.60 -10.30
C HIS A 168 -2.81 -5.62 -9.45
N ALA A 169 -3.54 -6.25 -8.55
CA ALA A 169 -3.06 -7.39 -7.81
C ALA A 169 -4.06 -8.53 -7.92
N GLU A 170 -3.56 -9.75 -8.13
CA GLU A 170 -4.34 -10.93 -7.81
C GLU A 170 -4.34 -11.11 -6.29
N VAL A 171 -5.53 -11.00 -5.69
CA VAL A 171 -5.71 -10.89 -4.25
C VAL A 171 -6.19 -12.22 -3.68
N ILE A 172 -5.57 -12.66 -2.58
CA ILE A 172 -6.03 -13.78 -1.76
C ILE A 172 -6.45 -13.25 -0.40
N HIS A 173 -7.69 -13.49 0.02
CA HIS A 173 -8.11 -13.15 1.38
C HIS A 173 -7.47 -14.10 2.41
N THR A 174 -7.10 -13.55 3.56
CA THR A 174 -6.47 -14.30 4.66
C THR A 174 -7.11 -13.89 6.00
N LYS A 175 -6.86 -14.66 7.05
CA LYS A 175 -7.13 -14.26 8.44
C LYS A 175 -5.83 -13.97 9.21
N ASP A 176 -4.68 -14.07 8.54
CA ASP A 176 -3.37 -13.84 9.14
C ASP A 176 -2.95 -12.37 8.99
N TRP A 177 -3.00 -11.64 10.11
CA TRP A 177 -2.62 -10.23 10.21
C TRP A 177 -1.15 -9.97 9.83
N LEU A 178 -0.23 -10.91 10.09
CA LEU A 178 1.17 -10.77 9.70
C LEU A 178 1.31 -10.69 8.17
N LEU A 179 0.54 -11.51 7.46
CA LEU A 179 0.54 -11.54 5.99
C LEU A 179 -0.04 -10.26 5.39
N ASP A 180 -1.11 -9.70 5.99
CA ASP A 180 -1.63 -8.39 5.55
C ASP A 180 -0.65 -7.25 5.85
N ALA A 181 0.01 -7.27 7.01
CA ALA A 181 1.06 -6.31 7.30
C ALA A 181 2.22 -6.42 6.28
N ASN A 182 2.58 -7.65 5.87
CA ASN A 182 3.72 -7.88 4.97
C ASN A 182 3.49 -7.35 3.55
N ARG A 183 2.25 -7.31 3.06
CA ARG A 183 1.95 -6.73 1.74
C ARG A 183 1.97 -5.20 1.73
N ARG A 184 2.06 -4.53 2.88
CA ARG A 184 2.09 -3.07 2.96
C ARG A 184 3.47 -2.52 2.61
N ASP A 185 3.51 -1.28 2.15
CA ASP A 185 4.73 -0.68 1.59
C ASP A 185 5.77 -0.36 2.67
N LEU A 186 5.37 0.40 3.68
CA LEU A 186 6.26 0.97 4.69
C LEU A 186 5.91 0.44 6.09
N THR A 187 6.94 0.29 6.92
CA THR A 187 6.82 -0.21 8.30
C THR A 187 5.86 0.64 9.14
N ILE A 188 5.99 1.97 9.05
CA ILE A 188 5.11 2.94 9.72
C ILE A 188 3.63 2.84 9.30
N ASN A 189 3.34 2.19 8.16
CA ASN A 189 1.99 2.00 7.63
C ASN A 189 1.53 0.54 7.69
N SER A 190 2.33 -0.35 8.28
CA SER A 190 2.03 -1.78 8.38
C SER A 190 1.48 -2.21 9.75
N MET A 191 1.26 -1.24 10.65
CA MET A 191 0.71 -1.47 11.98
C MET A 191 -0.81 -1.53 11.98
N PHE A 192 -1.35 -2.18 13.02
CA PHE A 192 -2.77 -2.20 13.35
C PHE A 192 -2.99 -1.75 14.79
N LEU A 193 -4.18 -1.23 15.07
CA LEU A 193 -4.59 -0.81 16.40
C LEU A 193 -5.93 -1.46 16.75
N GLY A 194 -5.92 -2.27 17.81
CA GLY A 194 -7.11 -2.84 18.40
C GLY A 194 -7.92 -1.78 19.15
N PHE A 195 -9.23 -1.99 19.22
CA PHE A 195 -10.14 -1.09 19.95
C PHE A 195 -10.00 -1.19 21.48
N ASP A 196 -9.18 -2.11 21.99
CA ASP A 196 -8.73 -2.17 23.38
C ASP A 196 -7.45 -1.35 23.63
N GLY A 197 -6.98 -0.62 22.61
CA GLY A 197 -5.74 0.16 22.63
C GLY A 197 -4.49 -0.62 22.22
N SER A 198 -4.56 -1.93 21.99
CA SER A 198 -3.37 -2.74 21.67
C SER A 198 -2.82 -2.40 20.27
N VAL A 199 -1.55 -1.99 20.21
CA VAL A 199 -0.84 -1.71 18.95
C VAL A 199 -0.13 -2.96 18.49
N TYR A 200 -0.54 -3.49 17.33
CA TYR A 200 0.08 -4.63 16.66
C TYR A 200 1.04 -4.13 15.59
N ASP A 201 2.32 -4.37 15.79
CA ASP A 201 3.38 -4.02 14.88
C ASP A 201 4.26 -5.25 14.64
N TYR A 202 4.25 -5.74 13.40
CA TYR A 202 5.01 -6.92 13.01
C TYR A 202 6.41 -6.58 12.48
N PHE A 203 6.63 -5.34 12.02
CA PHE A 203 7.81 -4.97 11.22
C PHE A 203 8.52 -3.73 11.75
N TYR A 204 8.50 -3.52 13.07
CA TYR A 204 9.22 -2.43 13.76
C TYR A 204 8.79 -1.03 13.28
N GLY A 205 7.55 -0.89 12.82
CA GLY A 205 6.95 0.37 12.41
C GLY A 205 6.86 1.39 13.55
N TYR A 206 6.65 0.92 14.79
CA TYR A 206 6.65 1.80 15.96
C TYR A 206 8.05 2.37 16.22
N ASP A 207 9.08 1.51 16.18
CA ASP A 207 10.49 1.91 16.35
C ASP A 207 10.93 2.91 15.27
N ASP A 208 10.53 2.66 14.02
CA ASP A 208 10.78 3.55 12.89
C ASP A 208 10.08 4.90 13.06
N LEU A 209 8.84 4.88 13.54
CA LEU A 209 8.09 6.09 13.80
C LEU A 209 8.74 6.93 14.91
N GLN A 210 9.23 6.31 15.98
CA GLN A 210 9.96 7.02 17.05
C GLN A 210 11.27 7.65 16.54
N LYS A 211 11.95 6.98 15.60
CA LYS A 211 13.19 7.48 14.97
C LYS A 211 12.93 8.43 13.79
N ARG A 212 11.67 8.71 13.46
CA ARG A 212 11.25 9.44 12.24
C ARG A 212 11.85 8.86 10.96
N ARG A 213 12.03 7.54 10.91
CA ARG A 213 12.62 6.81 9.80
C ARG A 213 11.53 6.25 8.90
N VAL A 214 11.66 6.46 7.60
CA VAL A 214 10.81 5.81 6.60
C VAL A 214 11.54 4.59 6.08
N ALA A 215 11.01 3.39 6.37
CA ALA A 215 11.57 2.13 5.91
C ALA A 215 10.51 1.26 5.23
N PHE A 216 10.95 0.43 4.29
CA PHE A 216 10.11 -0.54 3.60
C PHE A 216 9.89 -1.79 4.46
N VAL A 217 8.74 -2.45 4.29
CA VAL A 217 8.54 -3.79 4.84
C VAL A 217 9.31 -4.80 4.00
N GLY A 218 10.36 -5.40 4.56
CA GLY A 218 11.25 -6.31 3.84
C GLY A 218 12.27 -5.59 2.95
N ASP A 219 12.67 -6.23 1.84
CA ASP A 219 13.71 -5.72 0.96
C ASP A 219 13.22 -4.53 0.09
N PRO A 220 13.79 -3.31 0.24
CA PRO A 220 13.35 -2.14 -0.50
C PRO A 220 13.40 -2.27 -2.03
N ASP A 221 14.37 -2.99 -2.60
CA ASP A 221 14.54 -3.16 -4.05
C ASP A 221 13.40 -4.03 -4.60
N LEU A 222 13.05 -5.12 -3.90
CA LEU A 222 11.88 -5.94 -4.24
C LEU A 222 10.58 -5.15 -4.08
N ARG A 223 10.42 -4.42 -2.97
CA ARG A 223 9.20 -3.63 -2.73
C ARG A 223 9.00 -2.56 -3.81
N ILE A 224 10.04 -1.87 -4.23
CA ILE A 224 9.93 -0.85 -5.29
C ILE A 224 9.60 -1.50 -6.65
N LYS A 225 10.15 -2.68 -6.95
CA LYS A 225 9.86 -3.38 -8.21
C LYS A 225 8.43 -3.93 -8.30
N GLU A 226 7.78 -4.20 -7.16
CA GLU A 226 6.35 -4.56 -7.10
C GLU A 226 5.44 -3.38 -7.49
N ASP A 227 5.77 -2.16 -7.05
CA ASP A 227 5.08 -0.93 -7.46
C ASP A 227 6.06 0.25 -7.41
N TYR A 228 6.51 0.71 -8.58
CA TYR A 228 7.46 1.82 -8.66
C TYR A 228 6.89 3.13 -8.08
N LEU A 229 5.55 3.27 -7.96
CA LEU A 229 4.95 4.42 -7.29
C LEU A 229 5.36 4.53 -5.80
N ARG A 230 5.83 3.43 -5.19
CA ARG A 230 6.38 3.43 -3.84
C ARG A 230 7.59 4.34 -3.67
N ILE A 231 8.30 4.68 -4.74
CA ILE A 231 9.35 5.71 -4.72
C ILE A 231 8.77 7.05 -4.29
N LEU A 232 7.68 7.51 -4.92
CA LEU A 232 7.04 8.78 -4.56
C LEU A 232 6.39 8.70 -3.18
N ARG A 233 5.84 7.54 -2.82
CA ARG A 233 5.26 7.33 -1.48
C ARG A 233 6.31 7.44 -0.38
N TYR A 234 7.55 6.96 -0.61
CA TYR A 234 8.67 7.18 0.31
C TYR A 234 8.85 8.67 0.59
N PHE A 235 9.00 9.51 -0.44
CA PHE A 235 9.16 10.96 -0.26
C PHE A 235 7.95 11.60 0.41
N ARG A 236 6.73 11.21 0.03
CA ARG A 236 5.50 11.72 0.67
C ARG A 236 5.49 11.44 2.17
N PHE A 237 5.75 10.20 2.55
CA PHE A 237 5.72 9.82 3.96
C PHE A 237 6.92 10.33 4.73
N TYR A 238 8.05 10.54 4.07
CA TYR A 238 9.18 11.24 4.66
C TYR A 238 8.77 12.67 5.06
N GLY A 239 8.15 13.44 4.15
CA GLY A 239 7.59 14.74 4.50
C GLY A 239 6.54 14.69 5.63
N ARG A 240 5.79 13.58 5.75
CA ARG A 240 4.78 13.42 6.81
C ARG A 240 5.39 13.23 8.20
N ILE A 241 6.49 12.49 8.34
CA ILE A 241 7.03 12.11 9.66
C ILE A 241 8.37 12.76 10.00
N ALA A 242 9.16 13.19 9.02
CA ALA A 242 10.50 13.67 9.26
C ALA A 242 10.50 15.01 10.02
N GLU A 243 11.43 15.13 10.96
CA GLU A 243 11.66 16.39 11.67
C GLU A 243 12.68 17.26 10.95
N ARG A 244 13.61 16.65 10.19
CA ARG A 244 14.68 17.30 9.43
C ARG A 244 14.74 16.74 8.02
N ILE A 245 15.12 17.57 7.05
CA ILE A 245 15.20 17.17 5.65
C ILE A 245 16.34 16.18 5.36
N ASP A 246 17.47 16.26 6.05
CA ASP A 246 18.68 15.49 5.72
C ASP A 246 18.86 14.16 6.47
N ASN A 247 17.81 13.65 7.12
CA ASN A 247 17.84 12.38 7.86
C ASN A 247 17.34 11.19 7.02
N HIS A 248 17.63 11.18 5.72
CA HIS A 248 17.28 10.05 4.86
C HIS A 248 18.21 8.86 5.13
N ASP A 249 17.68 7.65 4.97
CA ASP A 249 18.52 6.46 4.88
C ASP A 249 19.21 6.42 3.52
N GLU A 250 20.53 6.63 3.50
CA GLU A 250 21.34 6.69 2.29
C GLU A 250 21.25 5.41 1.45
N GLU A 251 21.13 4.24 2.09
CA GLU A 251 20.98 2.99 1.35
C GLU A 251 19.62 2.91 0.64
N THR A 252 18.54 3.31 1.32
CA THR A 252 17.22 3.43 0.70
C THR A 252 17.24 4.42 -0.48
N LEU A 253 17.93 5.55 -0.36
CA LEU A 253 18.06 6.51 -1.48
C LEU A 253 18.81 5.91 -2.68
N ARG A 254 19.89 5.14 -2.45
CA ARG A 254 20.60 4.44 -3.54
C ARG A 254 19.70 3.43 -4.24
N ILE A 255 18.91 2.66 -3.48
CA ILE A 255 17.97 1.69 -4.05
C ILE A 255 16.87 2.39 -4.85
N ILE A 256 16.36 3.53 -4.37
CA ILE A 256 15.41 4.38 -5.10
C ILE A 256 16.02 4.85 -6.43
N ALA A 257 17.23 5.43 -6.39
CA ALA A 257 17.92 5.92 -7.59
C ALA A 257 18.12 4.80 -8.63
N LYS A 258 18.56 3.62 -8.18
CA LYS A 258 18.72 2.42 -9.02
C LYS A 258 17.43 2.01 -9.73
N ASN A 259 16.26 2.24 -9.12
CA ASN A 259 14.96 1.82 -9.65
C ASN A 259 14.14 2.97 -10.26
N ALA A 260 14.66 4.19 -10.30
CA ALA A 260 13.96 5.40 -10.75
C ALA A 260 13.38 5.30 -12.17
N SER A 261 14.08 4.61 -13.08
CA SER A 261 13.62 4.38 -14.46
C SER A 261 12.33 3.56 -14.55
N GLY A 262 12.00 2.78 -13.52
CA GLY A 262 10.76 2.02 -13.46
C GLY A 262 9.49 2.88 -13.33
N LEU A 263 9.63 4.13 -12.86
CA LEU A 263 8.51 5.08 -12.82
C LEU A 263 7.93 5.39 -14.21
N ALA A 264 8.70 5.22 -15.28
CA ALA A 264 8.20 5.35 -16.66
C ALA A 264 7.06 4.34 -17.00
N LYS A 265 6.87 3.29 -16.18
CA LYS A 265 5.77 2.32 -16.31
C LYS A 265 4.50 2.76 -15.59
N ILE A 266 4.56 3.82 -14.77
CA ILE A 266 3.44 4.31 -13.98
C ILE A 266 2.71 5.41 -14.75
N SER A 267 1.37 5.44 -14.65
CA SER A 267 0.59 6.47 -15.34
C SER A 267 0.84 7.86 -14.75
N GLY A 268 0.82 8.87 -15.61
CA GLY A 268 1.07 10.26 -15.22
C GLY A 268 0.08 10.77 -14.15
N GLU A 269 -1.16 10.29 -14.16
CA GLU A 269 -2.17 10.65 -13.16
C GLU A 269 -1.78 10.15 -11.77
N ARG A 270 -1.27 8.92 -11.65
CA ARG A 270 -0.82 8.35 -10.37
C ARG A 270 0.41 9.07 -9.85
N ILE A 271 1.36 9.37 -10.74
CA ILE A 271 2.55 10.19 -10.43
C ILE A 271 2.12 11.55 -9.90
N TRP A 272 1.24 12.25 -10.62
CA TRP A 272 0.75 13.57 -10.23
C TRP A 272 0.01 13.55 -8.88
N GLN A 273 -0.83 12.55 -8.63
CA GLN A 273 -1.55 12.41 -7.36
C GLN A 273 -0.60 12.27 -6.17
N GLU A 274 0.50 11.52 -6.30
CA GLU A 274 1.49 11.41 -5.24
C GLU A 274 2.35 12.66 -5.14
N TRP A 275 2.84 13.20 -6.26
CA TRP A 275 3.69 14.39 -6.26
C TRP A 275 2.97 15.64 -5.74
N ARG A 276 1.70 15.84 -6.08
CA ARG A 276 0.87 16.91 -5.49
C ARG A 276 0.79 16.81 -3.97
N LYS A 277 0.70 15.60 -3.41
CA LYS A 277 0.69 15.38 -1.96
C LYS A 277 2.05 15.65 -1.32
N ILE A 278 3.15 15.38 -2.03
CA ILE A 278 4.51 15.75 -1.60
C ILE A 278 4.60 17.28 -1.52
N MET A 279 4.22 17.98 -2.59
CA MET A 279 4.32 19.45 -2.65
C MET A 279 3.46 20.15 -1.60
N ALA A 280 2.27 19.63 -1.30
CA ALA A 280 1.40 20.17 -0.25
C ALA A 280 1.82 19.79 1.18
N GLY A 281 2.80 18.89 1.33
CA GLY A 281 3.30 18.42 2.61
C GLY A 281 4.45 19.27 3.16
N LYS A 282 4.85 18.98 4.40
CA LYS A 282 6.08 19.54 4.98
C LYS A 282 7.28 19.16 4.11
N PHE A 283 8.19 20.12 3.93
CA PHE A 283 9.37 19.99 3.05
C PHE A 283 9.02 19.78 1.57
N GLY A 284 7.82 20.14 1.10
CA GLY A 284 7.40 19.87 -0.28
C GLY A 284 8.35 20.42 -1.36
N CYS A 285 8.88 21.63 -1.15
CA CYS A 285 9.91 22.22 -2.00
C CYS A 285 11.20 21.39 -1.96
N ASP A 286 11.75 21.19 -0.75
CA ASP A 286 13.04 20.52 -0.56
C ASP A 286 13.02 19.07 -1.06
N LEU A 287 11.93 18.34 -0.82
CA LEU A 287 11.77 16.97 -1.31
C LEU A 287 11.66 16.92 -2.83
N THR A 288 11.01 17.91 -3.45
CA THR A 288 10.99 18.00 -4.92
C THR A 288 12.39 18.27 -5.47
N VAL A 289 13.15 19.16 -4.85
CA VAL A 289 14.56 19.41 -5.22
C VAL A 289 15.41 18.16 -5.00
N LYS A 290 15.21 17.43 -3.90
CA LYS A 290 15.90 16.16 -3.62
C LYS A 290 15.62 15.12 -4.70
N MET A 291 14.37 15.01 -5.15
CA MET A 291 13.99 14.11 -6.25
C MET A 291 14.68 14.51 -7.55
N ILE A 292 14.70 15.80 -7.89
CA ILE A 292 15.40 16.32 -9.09
C ILE A 292 16.89 15.96 -9.04
N ASN A 293 17.53 16.17 -7.89
CA ASN A 293 18.95 15.84 -7.68
C ASN A 293 19.24 14.34 -7.62
N SER A 294 18.21 13.49 -7.53
CA SER A 294 18.31 12.02 -7.54
C SER A 294 17.88 11.43 -8.89
N ASP A 295 18.00 12.20 -9.98
CA ASP A 295 17.67 11.81 -11.36
C ASP A 295 16.21 11.37 -11.58
N LEU A 296 15.28 11.82 -10.72
CA LEU A 296 13.85 11.51 -10.85
C LEU A 296 13.08 12.51 -11.73
N SER A 297 13.72 13.58 -12.22
CA SER A 297 13.07 14.70 -12.93
C SER A 297 12.18 14.24 -14.09
N ALA A 298 12.75 13.50 -15.05
CA ALA A 298 12.00 12.98 -16.20
C ALA A 298 10.89 12.01 -15.76
N SER A 299 11.16 11.19 -14.74
CA SER A 299 10.22 10.20 -14.21
C SER A 299 9.01 10.81 -13.52
N ILE A 300 9.06 12.07 -13.08
CA ILE A 300 7.92 12.79 -12.50
C ILE A 300 7.27 13.80 -13.46
N GLY A 301 7.66 13.77 -14.74
CA GLY A 301 7.10 14.65 -15.78
C GLY A 301 7.73 16.04 -15.84
N LEU A 302 8.88 16.26 -15.19
CA LEU A 302 9.67 17.47 -15.33
C LEU A 302 10.66 17.35 -16.51
N PRO A 303 11.13 18.48 -17.07
CA PRO A 303 12.26 18.48 -18.00
C PRO A 303 13.47 17.79 -17.36
N GLU A 304 14.36 17.19 -18.17
CA GLU A 304 15.58 16.54 -17.67
C GLU A 304 16.46 17.49 -16.84
N LYS A 305 16.49 18.78 -17.24
CA LYS A 305 17.17 19.86 -16.52
C LYS A 305 16.16 20.95 -16.17
N PRO A 306 15.36 20.75 -15.11
CA PRO A 306 14.39 21.76 -14.70
C PRO A 306 15.14 22.98 -14.12
N ASN A 307 14.55 24.17 -14.27
CA ASN A 307 15.08 25.37 -13.61
C ASN A 307 14.72 25.32 -12.11
N VAL A 308 15.64 24.77 -11.31
CA VAL A 308 15.45 24.59 -9.86
C VAL A 308 15.32 25.93 -9.14
N GLU A 309 16.09 26.94 -9.54
CA GLU A 309 16.03 28.29 -8.94
C GLU A 309 14.64 28.90 -9.12
N GLU A 310 14.09 28.80 -10.34
CA GLU A 310 12.75 29.28 -10.64
C GLU A 310 11.67 28.48 -9.89
N PHE A 311 11.80 27.16 -9.81
CA PHE A 311 10.89 26.33 -9.03
C PHE A 311 10.85 26.76 -7.56
N VAL A 312 12.02 26.93 -6.93
CA VAL A 312 12.13 27.38 -5.54
C VAL A 312 11.54 28.78 -5.37
N ARG A 313 11.79 29.69 -6.31
CA ARG A 313 11.24 31.05 -6.29
C ARG A 313 9.70 31.04 -6.34
N VAL A 314 9.12 30.28 -7.28
CA VAL A 314 7.67 30.16 -7.43
C VAL A 314 7.04 29.51 -6.19
N PHE A 315 7.66 28.47 -5.65
CA PHE A 315 7.16 27.78 -4.45
C PHE A 315 7.09 28.73 -3.25
N LYS A 316 8.16 29.49 -2.99
CA LYS A 316 8.20 30.49 -1.90
C LYS A 316 7.16 31.60 -2.08
N ASN A 317 6.93 32.04 -3.33
CA ASN A 317 5.90 33.02 -3.61
C ASN A 317 4.51 32.49 -3.25
N ILE A 318 4.21 31.22 -3.57
CA ILE A 318 2.93 30.59 -3.23
C ILE A 318 2.77 30.49 -1.70
N GLU A 319 3.80 30.06 -0.97
CA GLU A 319 3.76 30.03 0.49
C GLU A 319 3.53 31.42 1.10
N SER A 320 4.17 32.45 0.55
CA SER A 320 3.99 33.84 1.02
C SER A 320 2.58 34.38 0.77
N VAL A 321 1.89 33.89 -0.26
CA VAL A 321 0.50 34.25 -0.58
C VAL A 321 -0.50 33.45 0.27
N GLN A 322 -0.20 32.18 0.56
CA GLN A 322 -1.05 31.30 1.38
C GLN A 322 -0.89 31.51 2.89
N GLY A 323 0.22 32.10 3.35
CA GLY A 323 0.43 32.49 4.75
C GLY A 323 -0.53 33.56 5.28
N GLY A 324 -1.45 34.07 4.45
CA GLY A 324 -2.52 35.00 4.83
C GLY A 324 -3.80 34.34 5.33
N ASP A 325 -4.06 33.08 5.01
CA ASP A 325 -5.22 32.32 5.48
C ASP A 325 -4.99 30.85 5.09
N ILE A 326 -4.73 30.00 6.09
CA ILE A 326 -5.08 28.57 6.23
C ILE A 326 -4.28 28.08 7.46
N GLN A 327 -4.91 28.15 8.64
CA GLN A 327 -4.62 27.21 9.72
C GLN A 327 -5.40 25.90 9.43
N PRO A 328 -4.86 24.74 9.85
CA PRO A 328 -5.10 23.42 9.24
C PRO A 328 -6.54 22.88 9.24
#